data_AF-A0A7V3JQT0-F1
#
_entry.id   AF-A0A7V3JQT0-F1
#
_cell.length_a   1.000
_cell.length_b   1.000
_cell.length_c   1.000
_cell.angle_alpha   90.00
_cell.angle_beta   90.00
_cell.angle_gamma   90.00
#
_symmetry.space_group_name_H-M   'P 1'
#
loop_
_entity.id
_entity.type
_entity.pdbx_description
1 polymer ?
#
loop_
_entity_poly.entity_id
_entity_poly.type
_entity_poly.pdbx_seq_one_letter_code
_entity_poly.pdbx_strand_id
1 'polypeptide(L)'
;MSTLDSITPQVPVTPASSVPLAAPGRPLHRLAEVRRRQGVTRRTMARRLHVDVTTIKRQEDPTTDLPLSTLYAWQQALEVPLAELLVETDEPLSAPVLKRARMVRLMKTAVAIRDRAQQPAIRRMAQMLVDQLLEIMPELQGISPWHAVGRRRSQNEVGQAALRRLPTDILRTLDE
;
A
#
# COMPACT_ATOMS: atom_id res chain seq x y z
N MET A 1 -27.23 -53.78 22.83
CA MET A 1 -26.25 -53.39 21.80
C MET A 1 -26.61 -51.99 21.33
N SER A 2 -25.93 -50.97 21.83
CA SER A 2 -26.20 -49.55 21.54
C SER A 2 -25.50 -49.10 20.27
N THR A 3 -26.26 -48.53 19.34
CA THR A 3 -25.76 -47.76 18.21
C THR A 3 -25.65 -46.30 18.63
N LEU A 4 -24.43 -45.76 18.70
CA LEU A 4 -24.16 -44.34 18.92
C LEU A 4 -24.20 -43.62 17.57
N ASP A 5 -25.24 -42.81 17.39
CA ASP A 5 -25.36 -41.81 16.33
C ASP A 5 -24.34 -40.68 16.59
N SER A 6 -23.40 -40.48 15.66
CA SER A 6 -22.44 -39.38 15.75
C SER A 6 -22.96 -38.19 14.94
N ILE A 7 -23.55 -37.23 15.64
CA ILE A 7 -23.95 -35.92 15.10
C ILE A 7 -22.68 -35.08 14.92
N THR A 8 -22.24 -34.90 13.68
CA THR A 8 -21.19 -33.94 13.33
C THR A 8 -21.80 -32.54 13.26
N PRO A 9 -21.28 -31.51 13.96
CA PRO A 9 -21.79 -30.16 13.84
C PRO A 9 -21.34 -29.55 12.51
N GLN A 10 -22.27 -29.21 11.63
CA GLN A 10 -21.99 -28.40 10.44
C GLN A 10 -21.71 -26.97 10.87
N VAL A 11 -20.46 -26.52 10.67
CA VAL A 11 -20.10 -25.11 10.77
C VAL A 11 -20.65 -24.39 9.53
N PRO A 12 -21.48 -23.34 9.67
CA PRO A 12 -21.99 -22.60 8.52
C PRO A 12 -20.83 -21.85 7.85
N VAL A 13 -20.39 -22.35 6.70
CA VAL A 13 -19.40 -21.68 5.85
C VAL A 13 -20.14 -20.52 5.18
N THR A 14 -19.98 -19.31 5.73
CA THR A 14 -20.47 -18.09 5.08
C THR A 14 -19.77 -17.98 3.71
N PRO A 15 -20.50 -17.88 2.58
CA PRO A 15 -19.86 -17.80 1.28
C PRO A 15 -19.05 -16.49 1.22
N ALA A 16 -17.73 -16.64 1.12
CA ALA A 16 -16.84 -15.53 0.86
C ALA A 16 -17.32 -14.83 -0.42
N SER A 17 -17.57 -13.52 -0.33
CA SER A 17 -17.89 -12.67 -1.46
C SER A 17 -16.81 -12.86 -2.53
N SER A 18 -17.20 -13.44 -3.67
CA SER A 18 -16.31 -13.63 -4.81
C SER A 18 -15.77 -12.26 -5.24
N VAL A 19 -14.45 -12.09 -5.16
CA VAL A 19 -13.79 -10.88 -5.68
C VAL A 19 -14.11 -10.79 -7.17
N PRO A 20 -14.79 -9.73 -7.64
CA PRO A 20 -15.10 -9.61 -9.05
C PRO A 20 -13.81 -9.62 -9.86
N LEU A 21 -13.73 -10.52 -10.84
CA LEU A 21 -12.66 -10.53 -11.84
C LEU A 21 -12.63 -9.14 -12.49
N ALA A 22 -11.43 -8.55 -12.60
CA ALA A 22 -11.23 -7.17 -13.03
C ALA A 22 -12.15 -6.78 -14.18
N ALA A 23 -12.85 -5.64 -14.05
CA ALA A 23 -13.79 -5.17 -15.06
C ALA A 23 -13.09 -5.09 -16.43
N PRO A 24 -13.76 -5.50 -17.53
CA PRO A 24 -13.17 -5.45 -18.86
C PRO A 24 -12.72 -4.01 -19.18
N GLY A 25 -11.43 -3.85 -19.51
CA GLY A 25 -10.81 -2.56 -19.79
C GLY A 25 -10.05 -1.91 -18.62
N ARG A 26 -10.01 -2.52 -17.43
CA ARG A 26 -9.15 -2.03 -16.34
C ARG A 26 -7.66 -2.26 -16.71
N PRO A 27 -6.80 -1.22 -16.63
CA PRO A 27 -5.38 -1.40 -16.85
C PRO A 27 -4.76 -2.19 -15.67
N LEU A 28 -4.08 -3.29 -15.98
CA LEU A 28 -3.43 -4.21 -15.05
C LEU A 28 -1.97 -3.82 -14.80
N HIS A 29 -1.30 -3.30 -15.83
CA HIS A 29 0.12 -2.98 -15.79
C HIS A 29 0.47 -1.74 -16.62
N ARG A 30 1.66 -1.16 -16.39
CA ARG A 30 2.15 0.06 -17.05
C ARG A 30 3.47 -0.12 -17.80
N LEU A 31 3.72 -1.34 -18.32
CA LEU A 31 4.95 -1.73 -19.04
C LEU A 31 5.39 -0.74 -20.13
N ALA A 32 4.45 -0.27 -20.96
CA ALA A 32 4.76 0.65 -22.05
C ALA A 32 5.27 2.01 -21.55
N GLU A 33 4.74 2.49 -20.43
CA GLU A 33 5.16 3.74 -19.80
C GLU A 33 6.54 3.59 -19.18
N VAL A 34 6.75 2.53 -18.40
CA VAL A 34 8.03 2.28 -17.73
C VAL A 34 9.15 2.11 -18.75
N ARG A 35 8.92 1.33 -19.82
CA ARG A 35 9.89 1.19 -20.91
C ARG A 35 10.24 2.54 -21.54
N ARG A 36 9.25 3.41 -21.79
CA ARG A 36 9.48 4.75 -22.36
C ARG A 36 10.28 5.64 -21.40
N ARG A 37 9.98 5.60 -20.10
CA ARG A 37 10.73 6.34 -19.07
C ARG A 37 12.18 5.89 -18.99
N GLN A 38 12.44 4.59 -19.14
CA GLN A 38 13.80 4.02 -19.19
C GLN A 38 14.51 4.24 -20.55
N GLY A 39 13.87 4.89 -21.53
CA GLY A 39 14.46 5.15 -22.85
C GLY A 39 14.68 3.91 -23.71
N VAL A 40 14.10 2.76 -23.36
CA VAL A 40 14.33 1.49 -24.07
C VAL A 40 13.37 1.34 -25.25
N THR A 41 13.87 0.96 -26.43
CA THR A 41 13.00 0.72 -27.60
C THR A 41 12.32 -0.65 -27.54
N ARG A 42 11.19 -0.82 -28.23
CA ARG A 42 10.51 -2.13 -28.37
C ARG A 42 11.42 -3.20 -28.98
N ARG A 43 12.28 -2.83 -29.94
CA ARG A 43 13.26 -3.74 -30.55
C ARG A 43 14.34 -4.18 -29.56
N THR A 44 14.74 -3.31 -28.64
CA THR A 44 15.67 -3.66 -27.57
C THR A 44 15.02 -4.61 -26.57
N MET A 45 13.76 -4.38 -26.18
CA MET A 45 13.02 -5.31 -25.33
C MET A 45 12.83 -6.69 -25.98
N ALA A 46 12.44 -6.72 -27.26
CA ALA A 46 12.31 -7.95 -28.05
C ALA A 46 13.60 -8.79 -28.01
N ARG A 47 14.76 -8.14 -28.18
CA ARG A 47 16.07 -8.81 -28.08
C ARG A 47 16.39 -9.31 -26.67
N ARG A 48 16.15 -8.50 -25.64
CA ARG A 48 16.41 -8.87 -24.22
C ARG A 48 15.53 -10.03 -23.75
N LEU A 49 14.29 -10.08 -24.23
CA LEU A 49 13.31 -11.09 -23.84
C LEU A 49 13.25 -12.28 -24.81
N HIS A 50 14.06 -12.28 -25.88
CA HIS A 50 14.06 -13.29 -26.94
C HIS A 50 12.67 -13.57 -27.54
N VAL A 51 11.89 -12.49 -27.79
CA VAL A 51 10.56 -12.56 -28.39
C VAL A 51 10.40 -11.55 -29.51
N ASP A 52 9.37 -11.75 -30.34
CA ASP A 52 9.06 -10.83 -31.42
C ASP A 52 8.52 -9.48 -30.95
N VAL A 53 8.76 -8.45 -31.76
CA VAL A 53 8.25 -7.08 -31.51
C VAL A 53 6.71 -7.04 -31.46
N THR A 54 6.04 -7.95 -32.17
CA THR A 54 4.57 -8.11 -32.11
C THR A 54 4.11 -8.60 -30.74
N THR A 55 4.84 -9.56 -30.15
CA THR A 55 4.61 -10.02 -28.77
C THR A 55 4.84 -8.90 -27.77
N ILE A 56 5.91 -8.10 -27.92
CA ILE A 56 6.13 -6.90 -27.08
C ILE A 56 4.97 -5.91 -27.20
N LYS A 57 4.46 -5.65 -28.41
CA LYS A 57 3.31 -4.75 -28.61
C LYS A 57 2.06 -5.26 -27.90
N ARG A 58 1.79 -6.57 -27.96
CA ARG A 58 0.67 -7.21 -27.25
C ARG A 58 0.84 -7.12 -25.74
N GLN A 59 2.03 -7.42 -25.23
CA GLN A 59 2.35 -7.33 -23.80
C GLN A 59 2.32 -5.89 -23.28
N GLU A 60 2.55 -4.89 -24.13
CA GLU A 60 2.47 -3.48 -23.74
C GLU A 60 1.03 -2.95 -23.57
N ASP A 61 0.02 -3.66 -24.07
CA ASP A 61 -1.38 -3.29 -23.87
C ASP A 61 -1.73 -3.43 -22.39
N PRO A 62 -2.05 -2.32 -21.69
CA PRO A 62 -2.25 -2.32 -20.24
C PRO A 62 -3.39 -3.24 -19.78
N THR A 63 -4.31 -3.62 -20.67
CA THR A 63 -5.46 -4.50 -20.36
C THR A 63 -5.17 -5.98 -20.59
N THR A 64 -4.02 -6.30 -21.18
CA THR A 64 -3.61 -7.69 -21.43
C THR A 64 -3.23 -8.38 -20.13
N ASP A 65 -3.82 -9.54 -19.89
CA ASP A 65 -3.40 -10.38 -18.78
C ASP A 65 -2.05 -11.05 -19.11
N LEU A 66 -1.09 -10.91 -18.19
CA LEU A 66 0.26 -11.42 -18.37
C LEU A 66 0.58 -12.43 -17.26
N PRO A 67 1.15 -13.60 -17.62
CA PRO A 67 1.62 -14.52 -16.61
C PRO A 67 2.75 -13.87 -15.81
N LEU A 68 2.79 -14.16 -14.51
CA LEU A 68 3.74 -13.54 -13.58
C LEU A 68 5.21 -13.77 -14.00
N SER A 69 5.51 -14.92 -14.60
CA SER A 69 6.84 -15.22 -15.17
C SER A 69 7.26 -14.20 -16.23
N THR A 70 6.33 -13.77 -17.08
CA THR A 70 6.57 -12.72 -18.09
C THR A 70 6.83 -11.38 -17.41
N LEU A 71 6.07 -11.01 -16.38
CA LEU A 71 6.31 -9.77 -15.64
C LEU A 71 7.70 -9.74 -14.98
N TYR A 72 8.14 -10.87 -14.40
CA TYR A 72 9.50 -11.00 -13.87
C TYR A 72 10.58 -10.91 -14.95
N ALA A 73 10.34 -11.46 -16.15
CA ALA A 73 11.25 -11.30 -17.27
C ALA A 73 11.36 -9.82 -17.69
N TRP A 74 10.24 -9.09 -17.74
CA TRP A 74 10.22 -7.64 -17.98
C TRP A 74 10.96 -6.86 -16.89
N GLN A 75 10.79 -7.24 -15.62
CA GLN A 75 11.52 -6.66 -14.49
C GLN A 75 13.03 -6.80 -14.68
N GLN A 76 13.51 -8.00 -14.98
CA GLN A 76 14.93 -8.26 -15.21
C GLN A 76 15.45 -7.50 -16.45
N ALA A 77 14.68 -7.48 -17.54
CA ALA A 77 15.07 -6.81 -18.77
C ALA A 77 15.08 -5.28 -18.68
N LEU A 78 14.29 -4.69 -17.78
CA LEU A 78 14.24 -3.23 -17.56
C LEU A 78 15.02 -2.78 -16.32
N GLU A 79 15.47 -3.71 -15.48
CA GLU A 79 16.18 -3.45 -14.21
C GLU A 79 15.40 -2.53 -13.25
N VAL A 80 14.08 -2.68 -13.21
CA VAL A 80 13.17 -1.90 -12.33
C VAL A 80 12.49 -2.80 -11.31
N PRO A 81 12.07 -2.31 -10.13
CA PRO A 81 11.24 -3.08 -9.21
C PRO A 81 9.92 -3.55 -9.86
N LEU A 82 9.48 -4.78 -9.55
CA LEU A 82 8.23 -5.34 -10.09
C LEU A 82 7.02 -4.44 -9.80
N ALA A 83 6.99 -3.79 -8.64
CA ALA A 83 5.93 -2.88 -8.25
C ALA A 83 5.76 -1.69 -9.21
N GLU A 84 6.82 -1.23 -9.87
CA GLU A 84 6.75 -0.14 -10.84
C GLU A 84 6.08 -0.56 -12.15
N LEU A 85 6.10 -1.85 -12.47
CA LEU A 85 5.46 -2.39 -13.68
C LEU A 85 3.95 -2.50 -13.54
N LEU A 86 3.43 -2.53 -12.31
CA LEU A 86 2.01 -2.68 -12.00
C LEU A 86 1.31 -1.33 -11.93
N VAL A 87 0.01 -1.31 -12.22
CA VAL A 87 -0.80 -0.12 -11.99
C VAL A 87 -1.06 0.02 -10.49
N GLU A 88 -0.56 1.10 -9.90
CA GLU A 88 -1.01 1.57 -8.59
C GLU A 88 -2.52 1.71 -8.65
N THR A 89 -3.16 0.93 -7.80
CA THR A 89 -4.60 0.93 -7.72
C THR A 89 -5.01 2.16 -6.90
N ASP A 90 -5.66 3.13 -7.56
CA ASP A 90 -6.29 4.31 -6.92
C ASP A 90 -7.48 3.94 -6.03
N GLU A 91 -7.82 2.65 -5.96
CA GLU A 91 -8.83 2.15 -5.02
C GLU A 91 -8.36 2.51 -3.61
N PRO A 92 -9.17 3.26 -2.83
CA PRO A 92 -8.87 3.44 -1.42
C PRO A 92 -8.69 2.03 -0.84
N LEU A 93 -7.61 1.83 -0.06
CA LEU A 93 -7.30 0.60 0.68
C LEU A 93 -8.61 -0.15 0.97
N SER A 94 -8.73 -1.41 0.54
CA SER A 94 -9.99 -2.18 0.62
C SER A 94 -10.72 -1.94 1.94
N ALA A 95 -12.06 -1.92 1.93
CA ALA A 95 -12.87 -1.60 3.11
C ALA A 95 -12.38 -2.27 4.43
N PRO A 96 -11.91 -3.54 4.43
CA PRO A 96 -11.28 -4.15 5.60
C PRO A 96 -9.98 -3.47 6.07
N VAL A 97 -9.08 -3.11 5.15
CA VAL A 97 -7.80 -2.45 5.46
C VAL A 97 -8.03 -1.02 5.94
N LEU A 98 -8.96 -0.29 5.32
CA LEU A 98 -9.34 1.05 5.76
C LEU A 98 -9.98 1.03 7.15
N LYS A 99 -10.88 0.07 7.41
CA LYS A 99 -11.47 -0.15 8.74
C LYS A 99 -10.39 -0.43 9.77
N ARG A 100 -9.45 -1.34 9.47
CA ARG A 100 -8.32 -1.64 10.36
C ARG A 100 -7.45 -0.42 10.61
N ALA A 101 -7.10 0.35 9.57
CA ALA A 101 -6.30 1.57 9.71
C ALA A 101 -7.00 2.65 10.56
N ARG A 102 -8.33 2.78 10.46
CA ARG A 102 -9.12 3.67 11.32
C ARG A 102 -9.11 3.20 12.77
N MET A 103 -9.31 1.91 13.00
CA MET A 103 -9.30 1.31 14.35
C MET A 103 -7.94 1.42 15.02
N VAL A 104 -6.85 1.19 14.28
CA VAL A 104 -5.48 1.43 14.76
C VAL A 104 -5.27 2.88 15.18
N ARG A 105 -5.74 3.85 14.38
CA ARG A 105 -5.64 5.28 14.74
C ARG A 105 -6.41 5.61 16.01
N LEU A 106 -7.63 5.07 16.17
CA LEU A 106 -8.43 5.24 17.39
C LEU A 106 -7.72 4.64 18.61
N MET A 107 -7.18 3.43 18.49
CA MET A 107 -6.41 2.78 19.56
C MET A 107 -5.20 3.62 19.98
N LYS A 108 -4.40 4.09 19.01
CA LYS A 108 -3.24 4.96 19.30
C LYS A 108 -3.63 6.23 20.06
N THR A 109 -4.77 6.82 19.71
CA THR A 109 -5.31 8.00 20.40
C THR A 109 -5.77 7.66 21.81
N ALA A 110 -6.51 6.56 21.98
CA ALA A 110 -6.98 6.08 23.28
C ALA A 110 -5.81 5.82 24.25
N VAL A 111 -4.81 5.09 23.79
CA VAL A 111 -3.57 4.80 24.53
C VAL A 111 -2.83 6.10 24.86
N ALA A 112 -2.70 7.02 23.91
CA ALA A 112 -2.06 8.31 24.16
C ALA A 112 -2.79 9.16 25.22
N ILE A 113 -4.13 9.15 25.24
CA ILE A 113 -4.93 9.85 26.26
C ILE A 113 -4.71 9.18 27.62
N ARG A 114 -4.83 7.86 27.69
CA ARG A 114 -4.62 7.10 28.93
C ARG A 114 -3.26 7.38 29.54
N ASP A 115 -2.21 7.40 28.71
CA ASP A 115 -0.84 7.54 29.17
C ASP A 115 -0.50 8.99 29.60
N ARG A 116 -1.16 10.01 28.99
CA ARG A 116 -0.85 11.43 29.25
C ARG A 116 -1.80 12.11 30.24
N ALA A 117 -3.02 11.61 30.42
CA ALA A 117 -4.03 12.26 31.23
C ALA A 117 -3.61 12.30 32.71
N GLN A 118 -3.56 13.48 33.31
CA GLN A 118 -3.19 13.62 34.73
C GLN A 118 -4.32 13.23 35.66
N GLN A 119 -5.57 13.47 35.25
CA GLN A 119 -6.75 13.20 36.07
C GLN A 119 -7.14 11.71 36.06
N PRO A 120 -7.39 11.11 37.23
CA PRO A 120 -7.69 9.67 37.33
C PRO A 120 -9.01 9.30 36.65
N ALA A 121 -10.01 10.19 36.65
CA ALA A 121 -11.27 9.97 35.94
C ALA A 121 -11.06 9.81 34.42
N ILE A 122 -10.21 10.66 33.82
CA ILE A 122 -9.90 10.62 32.39
C ILE A 122 -9.12 9.36 32.03
N ARG A 123 -8.15 8.93 32.88
CA ARG A 123 -7.43 7.67 32.66
C ARG A 123 -8.35 6.46 32.65
N ARG A 124 -9.32 6.40 33.58
CA ARG A 124 -10.32 5.33 33.63
C ARG A 124 -11.18 5.28 32.38
N MET A 125 -11.68 6.43 31.93
CA MET A 125 -12.46 6.50 30.68
C MET A 125 -11.65 6.08 29.45
N ALA A 126 -10.39 6.49 29.37
CA ALA A 126 -9.51 6.09 28.27
C ALA A 126 -9.18 4.59 28.32
N GLN A 127 -9.02 4.00 29.51
CA GLN A 127 -8.83 2.56 29.67
C GLN A 127 -10.07 1.79 29.21
N MET A 128 -11.27 2.20 29.62
CA MET A 128 -12.52 1.59 29.13
C MET A 128 -12.62 1.64 27.60
N LEU A 129 -12.21 2.76 26.99
CA LEU A 129 -12.23 2.89 25.53
C LEU A 129 -11.21 1.97 24.85
N VAL A 130 -10.04 1.73 25.46
CA VAL A 130 -9.09 0.71 24.98
C VAL A 130 -9.72 -0.68 25.06
N ASP A 131 -10.38 -1.01 26.18
CA ASP A 131 -11.00 -2.33 26.38
C ASP A 131 -12.11 -2.58 25.36
N GLN A 132 -12.97 -1.58 25.10
CA GLN A 132 -14.01 -1.64 24.07
C GLN A 132 -13.44 -1.82 22.65
N LEU A 133 -12.33 -1.15 22.34
CA LEU A 133 -11.68 -1.31 21.03
C LEU A 133 -11.07 -2.72 20.86
N LEU A 134 -10.54 -3.32 21.93
CA LEU A 134 -10.03 -4.69 21.92
C LEU A 134 -11.13 -5.73 21.77
N GLU A 135 -12.31 -5.49 22.38
CA GLU A 135 -13.48 -6.35 22.20
C GLU A 135 -13.96 -6.36 20.74
N ILE A 136 -13.98 -5.18 20.10
CA ILE A 136 -14.36 -5.05 18.68
C ILE A 136 -13.28 -5.63 17.76
N MET A 137 -12.01 -5.52 18.14
CA MET A 137 -10.87 -5.85 17.29
C MET A 137 -9.64 -6.27 18.12
N PRO A 138 -9.48 -7.57 18.44
CA PRO A 138 -8.46 -8.04 19.37
C PRO A 138 -7.04 -7.88 18.83
N GLU A 139 -6.86 -7.82 17.50
CA GLU A 139 -5.56 -7.58 16.87
C GLU A 139 -4.94 -6.20 17.18
N LEU A 140 -5.68 -5.30 17.85
CA LEU A 140 -5.18 -3.99 18.30
C LEU A 140 -4.32 -4.08 19.56
N GLN A 141 -4.17 -5.26 20.15
CA GLN A 141 -3.35 -5.48 21.33
C GLN A 141 -1.88 -5.10 21.08
N GLY A 142 -1.26 -4.42 22.03
CA GLY A 142 0.16 -4.04 21.95
C GLY A 142 0.47 -2.83 21.06
N ILE A 143 -0.55 -2.11 20.57
CA ILE A 143 -0.33 -0.87 19.81
C ILE A 143 0.20 0.24 20.73
N SER A 144 1.39 0.76 20.39
CA SER A 144 1.99 1.91 21.06
C SER A 144 1.20 3.21 20.81
N PRO A 145 1.18 4.15 21.78
CA PRO A 145 0.55 5.46 21.58
C PRO A 145 1.16 6.22 20.41
N TRP A 146 0.46 7.25 19.94
CA TRP A 146 1.08 8.25 19.06
C TRP A 146 2.38 8.74 19.67
N HIS A 147 3.47 8.70 18.89
CA HIS A 147 4.71 9.38 19.26
C HIS A 147 4.35 10.80 19.66
N ALA A 148 4.88 11.27 20.79
CA ALA A 148 4.80 12.67 21.16
C ALA A 148 5.63 13.47 20.15
N VAL A 149 5.08 13.74 18.96
CA VAL A 149 5.77 14.55 17.96
C VAL A 149 5.71 15.99 18.44
N GLY A 150 6.83 16.40 19.00
CA GLY A 150 7.11 17.74 19.49
C GLY A 150 8.56 17.88 19.95
N ARG A 151 9.52 17.16 19.33
CA ARG A 151 10.88 17.73 19.31
C ARG A 151 10.77 18.99 18.47
N ARG A 152 10.73 20.15 19.13
CA ARG A 152 10.96 21.43 18.49
C ARG A 152 12.27 21.28 17.72
N ARG A 153 12.24 21.45 16.40
CA ARG A 153 13.43 21.92 15.70
C ARG A 153 13.89 23.13 16.48
N SER A 154 15.14 23.16 16.94
CA SER A 154 15.64 24.40 17.54
C SER A 154 15.49 25.48 16.47
N GLN A 155 15.15 26.71 16.84
CA GLN A 155 14.91 27.80 15.88
C GLN A 155 16.11 28.07 14.94
N ASN A 156 17.29 27.52 15.27
CA ASN A 156 18.52 27.57 14.47
C ASN A 156 18.74 26.38 13.52
N GLU A 157 17.87 25.37 13.49
CA GLU A 157 17.99 24.25 12.54
C GLU A 157 17.39 24.62 11.19
N VAL A 158 18.22 25.21 10.32
CA VAL A 158 17.94 25.30 8.88
C VAL A 158 17.84 23.89 8.30
N GLY A 159 16.65 23.52 7.80
CA GLY A 159 16.44 22.21 7.16
C GLY A 159 17.25 22.07 5.87
N GLN A 160 17.41 20.84 5.37
CA GLN A 160 18.17 20.57 4.13
C GLN A 160 17.73 21.40 2.91
N ALA A 161 16.49 21.89 2.88
CA ALA A 161 16.02 22.82 1.85
C ALA A 161 16.80 24.14 1.80
N ALA A 162 17.30 24.65 2.94
CA ALA A 162 18.13 25.84 3.00
C ALA A 162 19.57 25.60 2.50
N LEU A 163 20.04 24.35 2.53
CA LEU A 163 21.35 23.94 2.01
C LEU A 163 21.32 23.64 0.51
N ARG A 164 20.14 23.52 -0.11
CA ARG A 164 20.02 23.44 -1.56
C ARG A 164 20.27 24.82 -2.15
N ARG A 165 21.52 25.09 -2.54
CA ARG A 165 21.81 26.17 -3.47
C ARG A 165 21.19 25.83 -4.82
N LEU A 166 20.17 26.58 -5.23
CA LEU A 166 19.71 26.54 -6.62
C LEU A 166 20.83 27.12 -7.50
N PRO A 167 21.25 26.42 -8.57
CA PRO A 167 22.19 27.00 -9.52
C PRO A 167 21.55 28.24 -10.18
N THR A 168 22.31 29.34 -10.20
CA THR A 168 21.89 30.66 -10.70
C THR A 168 21.48 30.65 -12.17
N ASP A 169 21.83 29.60 -12.90
CA ASP A 169 21.55 29.45 -14.33
C ASP A 169 20.04 29.37 -14.63
N ILE A 170 19.23 28.86 -13.69
CA ILE A 170 17.76 28.76 -13.85
C ILE A 170 17.10 30.14 -13.83
N LEU A 171 17.71 31.13 -13.17
CA LEU A 171 17.12 32.49 -13.09
C LEU A 171 17.29 33.28 -14.38
N ARG A 172 18.19 32.87 -15.28
CA ARG A 172 18.49 33.63 -16.51
C ARG A 172 17.51 33.36 -17.65
N THR A 173 16.72 32.29 -17.58
CA THR A 173 15.75 31.89 -18.62
C THR A 173 14.34 32.45 -18.40
N LEU A 174 14.15 33.38 -17.46
CA LEU A 174 12.86 34.02 -17.19
C LEU A 174 12.82 35.50 -17.63
N ASP A 175 13.90 36.03 -18.17
CA ASP A 175 14.02 37.42 -18.65
C ASP A 175 14.26 37.52 -20.19
N GLU A 176 13.95 36.48 -20.95
CA GLU A 176 13.75 36.53 -22.42
C GLU A 176 12.32 36.10 -22.78
#